data_AF-A0A2W5XA96-F1
#
_entry.id   AF-A0A2W5XA96-F1
#
_cell.length_a   1.000
_cell.length_b   1.000
_cell.length_c   1.000
_cell.angle_alpha   90.00
_cell.angle_beta   90.00
_cell.angle_gamma   90.00
#
_symmetry.space_group_name_H-M   'P 1'
#
loop_
_entity.id
_entity.type
_entity.pdbx_description
1 polymer ?
#
loop_
_entity_poly.entity_id
_entity_poly.type
_entity_poly.pdbx_seq_one_letter_code
_entity_poly.pdbx_strand_id
1 'polypeptide(L)'
;MTQPAWDGSLGIAGGTDFGGAIARMAQEAGFEDAEALARACGLPPEVLAALFDGHGRLAVAALARIVEALRTKPIEFMQRSGLLSLEVYAFGLDPLYFLPEGPIRYDARIYMREINPRHAVPEADMTKRNPALRAIAEDSLLDPLGKIEMELTYLLRVAAQQTGGSL
;
A
#
# COMPACT_ATOMS: atom_id res chain seq x y z
N MET A 1 10.16 21.16 -3.92
CA MET A 1 10.22 19.90 -3.17
C MET A 1 8.91 19.17 -3.43
N THR A 2 8.97 17.99 -4.01
CA THR A 2 7.78 17.13 -4.19
C THR A 2 7.29 16.74 -2.80
N GLN A 3 6.00 16.94 -2.50
CA GLN A 3 5.44 16.49 -1.23
C GLN A 3 5.48 14.96 -1.17
N PRO A 4 5.75 14.36 0.00
CA PRO A 4 5.69 12.91 0.16
C PRO A 4 4.29 12.39 -0.16
N ALA A 5 4.22 11.21 -0.75
CA ALA A 5 2.98 10.56 -1.11
C ALA A 5 2.15 10.24 0.14
N TRP A 6 2.80 9.93 1.27
CA TRP A 6 2.19 9.69 2.56
C TRP A 6 2.61 10.74 3.60
N ASP A 7 1.63 11.33 4.28
CA ASP A 7 1.85 12.09 5.51
C ASP A 7 1.40 11.26 6.71
N GLY A 8 2.35 10.71 7.46
CA GLY A 8 2.09 9.87 8.63
C GLY A 8 1.65 10.64 9.88
N SER A 9 1.72 11.98 9.89
CA SER A 9 1.18 12.80 10.97
C SER A 9 -0.34 12.98 10.83
N LEU A 10 -0.80 13.11 9.59
CA LEU A 10 -2.21 13.27 9.23
C LEU A 10 -2.88 11.95 8.85
N GLY A 11 -2.11 10.91 8.53
CA GLY A 11 -2.62 9.61 8.12
C GLY A 11 -3.28 9.64 6.74
N ILE A 12 -2.72 10.42 5.81
CA ILE A 12 -3.29 10.64 4.48
C ILE A 12 -2.28 10.43 3.35
N ALA A 13 -2.75 9.86 2.23
CA ALA A 13 -2.00 9.65 1.00
C ALA A 13 -2.47 10.57 -0.13
N GLY A 14 -1.58 11.08 -0.99
CA GLY A 14 -1.97 11.82 -2.19
C GLY A 14 -0.76 12.37 -2.96
N GLY A 15 -1.02 13.37 -3.81
CA GLY A 15 -0.01 13.94 -4.71
C GLY A 15 -0.06 13.35 -6.11
N THR A 16 0.60 14.02 -7.06
CA THR A 16 0.49 13.75 -8.50
C THR A 16 0.92 12.33 -8.88
N ASP A 17 2.05 11.85 -8.36
CA ASP A 17 2.54 10.51 -8.68
C ASP A 17 1.65 9.41 -8.10
N PHE A 18 1.16 9.61 -6.88
CA PHE A 18 0.20 8.71 -6.24
C PHE A 18 -1.12 8.68 -7.03
N GLY A 19 -1.71 9.84 -7.33
CA GLY A 19 -2.94 9.95 -8.12
C GLY A 19 -2.81 9.32 -9.50
N GLY A 20 -1.69 9.57 -10.19
CA GLY A 20 -1.37 8.94 -11.47
C GLY A 20 -1.21 7.43 -11.38
N ALA A 21 -0.64 6.91 -10.29
CA ALA A 21 -0.54 5.48 -10.05
C ALA A 21 -1.92 4.83 -9.83
N ILE A 22 -2.80 5.44 -9.03
CA ILE A 22 -4.17 4.95 -8.83
C ILE A 22 -4.95 4.95 -10.15
N ALA A 23 -4.82 6.00 -10.96
CA ALA A 23 -5.46 6.07 -12.27
C ALA A 23 -5.01 4.92 -13.19
N ARG A 24 -3.71 4.60 -13.23
CA ARG A 24 -3.18 3.44 -13.98
C ARG A 24 -3.74 2.12 -13.47
N MET A 25 -3.73 1.92 -12.15
CA MET A 25 -4.27 0.69 -11.54
C MET A 25 -5.77 0.51 -11.85
N ALA A 26 -6.53 1.59 -11.86
CA ALA A 26 -7.95 1.57 -12.21
C ALA A 26 -8.18 1.17 -13.66
N GLN A 27 -7.40 1.71 -14.59
CA GLN A 27 -7.47 1.33 -16.01
C GLN A 27 -7.13 -0.15 -16.20
N GLU A 28 -6.08 -0.65 -15.54
CA GLU A 28 -5.71 -2.07 -15.59
C GLU A 28 -6.78 -2.99 -15.00
N ALA A 29 -7.51 -2.52 -13.98
CA ALA A 29 -8.65 -3.22 -13.39
C ALA A 29 -9.95 -3.10 -14.23
N GLY A 30 -9.92 -2.37 -15.35
CA GLY A 30 -11.04 -2.24 -16.28
C GLY A 30 -12.06 -1.16 -15.94
N PHE A 31 -11.72 -0.19 -15.09
CA PHE A 31 -12.56 0.98 -14.85
C PHE A 31 -12.45 1.96 -16.02
N GLU A 32 -13.59 2.32 -16.61
CA GLU A 32 -13.66 3.19 -17.79
C GLU A 32 -13.27 4.64 -17.50
N ASP A 33 -13.63 5.14 -16.30
CA ASP A 33 -13.35 6.49 -15.85
C ASP A 33 -13.25 6.60 -14.32
N ALA A 34 -12.90 7.80 -13.84
CA ALA A 34 -12.80 8.10 -12.40
C ALA A 34 -14.15 7.94 -11.68
N GLU A 35 -15.27 8.17 -12.36
CA GLU A 35 -16.61 8.09 -11.78
C GLU A 35 -17.01 6.63 -11.53
N ALA A 36 -16.66 5.72 -12.44
CA ALA A 36 -16.84 4.29 -12.30
C ALA A 36 -16.07 3.75 -11.10
N LEU A 37 -14.81 4.17 -10.92
CA LEU A 37 -14.04 3.84 -9.72
C LEU A 37 -14.67 4.46 -8.47
N ALA A 38 -15.10 5.72 -8.52
CA ALA A 38 -15.72 6.40 -7.37
C ALA A 38 -16.96 5.63 -6.87
N ARG A 39 -17.83 5.22 -7.80
CA ARG A 39 -19.01 4.40 -7.49
C ARG A 39 -18.62 3.05 -6.89
N ALA A 40 -17.62 2.37 -7.45
CA ALA A 40 -17.16 1.07 -6.94
C ALA A 40 -16.56 1.17 -5.54
N CYS A 41 -15.86 2.26 -5.24
CA CYS A 41 -15.27 2.54 -3.91
C CYS A 41 -16.28 3.16 -2.93
N GLY A 42 -17.51 3.49 -3.36
CA GLY A 42 -18.45 4.26 -2.54
C GLY A 42 -17.89 5.61 -2.09
N LEU A 43 -17.15 6.29 -2.97
CA LEU A 43 -16.57 7.61 -2.76
C LEU A 43 -17.27 8.67 -3.63
N PRO A 44 -17.33 9.93 -3.20
CA PRO A 44 -17.78 11.01 -4.05
C PRO A 44 -16.85 11.18 -5.27
N PRO A 45 -17.37 11.34 -6.51
CA PRO A 45 -16.54 11.49 -7.71
C PRO A 45 -15.52 12.63 -7.63
N GLU A 46 -15.89 13.73 -6.98
CA GLU A 46 -15.01 14.90 -6.78
C GLU A 46 -13.76 14.58 -5.97
N VAL A 47 -13.82 13.59 -5.08
CA VAL A 47 -12.68 13.16 -4.27
C VAL A 47 -11.63 12.45 -5.13
N LEU A 48 -12.06 11.57 -6.05
CA LEU A 48 -11.15 10.90 -6.98
C LEU A 48 -10.65 11.83 -8.08
N ALA A 49 -11.49 12.75 -8.55
CA ALA A 49 -11.05 13.78 -9.49
C ALA A 49 -9.92 14.63 -8.89
N ALA A 50 -10.11 15.14 -7.67
CA ALA A 50 -9.07 15.89 -6.96
C ALA A 50 -7.80 15.06 -6.73
N LEU A 51 -7.94 13.77 -6.43
CA LEU A 51 -6.81 12.86 -6.27
C LEU A 51 -6.01 12.72 -7.58
N PHE A 52 -6.68 12.51 -8.70
CA PHE A 52 -6.05 12.33 -10.01
C PHE A 52 -5.38 13.61 -10.51
N ASP A 53 -5.93 14.76 -10.14
CA ASP A 53 -5.31 16.07 -10.36
C ASP A 53 -4.11 16.33 -9.43
N GLY A 54 -3.87 15.46 -8.44
CA GLY A 54 -2.74 15.54 -7.50
C GLY A 54 -2.95 16.48 -6.31
N HIS A 55 -4.16 17.02 -6.13
CA HIS A 55 -4.51 17.94 -5.04
C HIS A 55 -5.27 17.25 -3.90
N GLY A 56 -5.93 16.14 -4.20
CA GLY A 56 -6.67 15.32 -3.24
C GLY A 56 -5.73 14.49 -2.37
N ARG A 57 -6.15 14.29 -1.11
CA ARG A 57 -5.51 13.36 -0.18
C ARG A 57 -6.56 12.48 0.48
N LEU A 58 -6.23 11.21 0.69
CA LEU A 58 -7.13 10.18 1.18
C LEU A 58 -6.62 9.58 2.49
N ALA A 59 -7.51 9.46 3.46
CA ALA A 59 -7.27 8.69 4.69
C ALA A 59 -7.34 7.18 4.41
N VAL A 60 -6.82 6.38 5.34
CA VAL A 60 -6.70 4.91 5.20
C VAL A 60 -8.04 4.24 4.87
N ALA A 61 -9.15 4.67 5.48
CA ALA A 61 -10.48 4.12 5.17
C ALA A 61 -10.86 4.27 3.68
N ALA A 62 -10.53 5.41 3.06
CA ALA A 62 -10.79 5.60 1.63
C ALA A 62 -9.83 4.77 0.76
N LEU A 63 -8.56 4.64 1.20
CA LEU A 63 -7.59 3.76 0.54
C LEU A 63 -8.04 2.29 0.58
N ALA A 64 -8.59 1.83 1.70
CA ALA A 64 -9.10 0.47 1.85
C ALA A 64 -10.21 0.14 0.85
N ARG A 65 -11.14 1.08 0.64
CA ARG A 65 -12.20 0.94 -0.38
C ARG A 65 -11.65 0.89 -1.80
N ILE A 66 -10.61 1.68 -2.08
CA ILE A 66 -9.91 1.61 -3.37
C ILE A 66 -9.23 0.25 -3.55
N VAL A 67 -8.54 -0.25 -2.53
CA VAL A 67 -7.91 -1.59 -2.56
C VAL A 67 -8.94 -2.69 -2.83
N GLU A 68 -10.08 -2.63 -2.14
CA GLU A 68 -11.19 -3.57 -2.33
C GLU A 68 -11.76 -3.51 -3.75
N ALA A 69 -12.05 -2.30 -4.26
CA ALA A 69 -12.58 -2.10 -5.60
C ALA A 69 -11.61 -2.57 -6.70
N LEU A 70 -10.31 -2.33 -6.52
CA LEU A 70 -9.25 -2.79 -7.42
C LEU A 70 -8.94 -4.29 -7.28
N ARG A 71 -9.50 -4.97 -6.27
CA ARG A 71 -9.28 -6.40 -5.97
C ARG A 71 -7.80 -6.77 -5.83
N THR A 72 -7.02 -5.86 -5.24
CA THR A 72 -5.59 -6.03 -5.00
C THR A 72 -5.33 -6.29 -3.51
N LYS A 73 -4.13 -6.77 -3.17
CA LYS A 73 -3.72 -6.92 -1.77
C LYS A 73 -3.19 -5.58 -1.23
N PRO A 74 -3.31 -5.29 0.08
CA PRO A 74 -2.78 -4.07 0.68
C PRO A 74 -1.30 -3.79 0.38
N ILE A 75 -0.45 -4.83 0.45
CA ILE A 75 0.98 -4.68 0.18
C ILE A 75 1.28 -4.41 -1.29
N GLU A 76 0.58 -5.10 -2.20
CA GLU A 76 0.68 -4.89 -3.65
C GLU A 76 0.25 -3.47 -3.99
N PHE A 77 -0.88 -3.03 -3.42
CA PHE A 77 -1.37 -1.67 -3.58
C PHE A 77 -0.33 -0.63 -3.18
N MET A 78 0.25 -0.75 -1.98
CA MET A 78 1.25 0.22 -1.51
C MET A 78 2.47 0.30 -2.44
N GLN A 79 2.92 -0.83 -3.00
CA GLN A 79 4.04 -0.85 -3.94
C GLN A 79 3.67 -0.19 -5.26
N ARG A 80 2.52 -0.56 -5.83
CA ARG A 80 2.05 -0.07 -7.13
C ARG A 80 1.63 1.40 -7.10
N SER A 81 1.12 1.87 -5.97
CA SER A 81 0.76 3.26 -5.74
C SER A 81 1.96 4.15 -5.40
N GLY A 82 3.15 3.57 -5.21
CA GLY A 82 4.36 4.28 -4.84
C GLY A 82 4.47 4.65 -3.35
N LEU A 83 3.50 4.25 -2.50
CA LEU A 83 3.59 4.44 -1.04
C LEU A 83 4.70 3.57 -0.42
N LEU A 84 5.05 2.47 -1.08
CA LEU A 84 6.16 1.60 -0.72
C LEU A 84 7.02 1.39 -1.97
N SER A 85 7.69 2.45 -2.41
CA SER A 85 8.50 2.45 -3.62
C SER A 85 9.95 1.98 -3.38
N LEU A 86 10.69 1.74 -4.46
CA LEU A 86 12.14 1.49 -4.39
C LEU A 86 12.90 2.67 -3.77
N GLU A 87 12.38 3.89 -3.88
CA GLU A 87 12.98 5.08 -3.23
C GLU A 87 12.82 5.00 -1.71
N VAL A 88 11.63 4.60 -1.23
CA VAL A 88 11.39 4.34 0.20
C VAL A 88 12.35 3.26 0.73
N TYR A 89 12.61 2.20 -0.05
CA TYR A 89 13.63 1.21 0.30
C TYR A 89 15.05 1.76 0.27
N ALA A 90 15.36 2.67 -0.68
CA ALA A 90 16.66 3.34 -0.75
C ALA A 90 16.92 4.28 0.44
N PHE A 91 15.87 4.80 1.09
CA PHE A 91 15.95 5.54 2.35
C PHE A 91 16.17 4.65 3.59
N GLY A 92 16.43 3.35 3.40
CA GLY A 92 16.87 2.43 4.46
C GLY A 92 15.77 1.50 4.98
N LEU A 93 14.56 1.55 4.41
CA LEU A 93 13.55 0.54 4.70
C LEU A 93 13.96 -0.77 4.05
N ASP A 94 14.30 -1.76 4.87
CA ASP A 94 14.57 -3.12 4.40
C ASP A 94 13.33 -3.67 3.68
N PRO A 95 13.41 -4.12 2.42
CA PRO A 95 12.25 -4.68 1.72
C PRO A 95 11.64 -5.89 2.44
N LEU A 96 12.44 -6.60 3.25
CA LEU A 96 12.01 -7.72 4.09
C LEU A 96 11.60 -7.30 5.51
N TYR A 97 11.45 -6.00 5.76
CA TYR A 97 11.16 -5.44 7.09
C TYR A 97 9.87 -5.98 7.71
N PHE A 98 8.89 -6.35 6.88
CA PHE A 98 7.66 -6.95 7.39
C PHE A 98 7.79 -8.45 7.71
N LEU A 99 8.89 -9.13 7.35
CA LEU A 99 9.16 -10.49 7.80
C LEU A 99 9.72 -10.51 9.23
N PRO A 100 9.42 -11.54 10.04
CA PRO A 100 10.06 -11.71 11.35
C PRO A 100 11.58 -11.82 11.24
N GLU A 101 12.30 -11.31 12.24
CA GLU A 101 13.74 -11.56 12.36
C GLU A 101 14.04 -13.06 12.51
N GLY A 102 15.20 -13.47 12.00
CA GLY A 102 15.68 -14.86 12.08
C GLY A 102 15.84 -15.54 10.72
N PRO A 103 15.84 -16.88 10.70
CA PRO A 103 16.23 -17.68 9.52
C PRO A 103 15.42 -17.33 8.26
N ILE A 104 14.13 -17.02 8.42
CA ILE A 104 13.22 -16.66 7.32
C ILE A 104 13.67 -15.39 6.59
N ARG A 105 13.95 -14.31 7.34
CA ARG A 105 14.42 -13.05 6.76
C ARG A 105 15.83 -13.22 6.15
N TYR A 106 16.66 -14.06 6.76
CA TYR A 106 17.99 -14.40 6.24
C TYR A 106 17.93 -15.13 4.90
N ASP A 107 17.09 -16.16 4.78
CA ASP A 107 16.92 -16.94 3.55
C ASP A 107 16.31 -16.08 2.42
N ALA A 108 15.30 -15.27 2.74
CA ALA A 108 14.72 -14.33 1.78
C ALA A 108 15.75 -13.28 1.31
N ARG A 109 16.68 -12.88 2.18
CA ARG A 109 17.77 -11.95 1.83
C ARG A 109 18.79 -12.59 0.90
N ILE A 110 19.13 -13.85 1.12
CA ILE A 110 19.98 -14.63 0.21
C ILE A 110 19.30 -14.71 -1.16
N TYR A 111 18.01 -15.07 -1.20
CA TYR A 111 17.24 -15.15 -2.43
C TYR A 111 17.23 -13.82 -3.21
N MET A 112 16.97 -12.70 -2.54
CA MET A 112 16.98 -11.37 -3.17
C MET A 112 18.37 -10.95 -3.68
N ARG A 113 19.45 -11.32 -2.97
CA ARG A 113 20.83 -10.98 -3.37
C ARG A 113 21.37 -11.85 -4.50
N GLU A 114 21.11 -13.15 -4.46
CA GLU A 114 21.79 -14.13 -5.30
C GLU A 114 21.02 -14.47 -6.58
N ILE A 115 19.69 -14.32 -6.58
CA ILE A 115 18.85 -14.89 -7.65
C ILE A 115 18.17 -13.82 -8.51
N ASN A 116 17.65 -12.71 -7.96
CA ASN A 116 17.00 -11.70 -8.80
C ASN A 116 16.81 -10.31 -8.13
N PRO A 117 17.72 -9.32 -8.36
CA PRO A 117 17.64 -8.00 -7.71
C PRO A 117 16.53 -7.08 -8.25
N ARG A 118 15.75 -7.52 -9.25
CA ARG A 118 14.78 -6.69 -10.00
C ARG A 118 13.31 -6.94 -9.68
N HIS A 119 12.98 -7.95 -8.86
CA HIS A 119 11.58 -8.24 -8.52
C HIS A 119 11.12 -7.59 -7.21
N ALA A 120 9.83 -7.29 -7.17
CA ALA A 120 9.09 -6.90 -5.97
C ALA A 120 9.23 -7.97 -4.88
N VAL A 121 9.24 -7.52 -3.63
CA VAL A 121 9.35 -8.39 -2.44
C VAL A 121 8.28 -9.49 -2.50
N PRO A 122 8.58 -10.76 -2.17
CA PRO A 122 7.61 -11.85 -2.23
C PRO A 122 6.43 -11.62 -1.25
N GLU A 123 5.38 -10.99 -1.75
CA GLU A 123 4.20 -10.55 -1.01
C GLU A 123 3.54 -11.69 -0.22
N ALA A 124 3.45 -12.86 -0.86
CA ALA A 124 2.79 -14.04 -0.28
C ALA A 124 3.51 -14.57 0.96
N ASP A 125 4.84 -14.42 1.05
CA ASP A 125 5.60 -14.81 2.24
C ASP A 125 5.48 -13.77 3.35
N MET A 126 5.37 -12.49 3.00
CA MET A 126 5.18 -11.41 3.98
C MET A 126 3.86 -11.55 4.74
N THR A 127 2.75 -11.73 4.03
CA THR A 127 1.42 -11.83 4.66
C THR A 127 1.28 -13.09 5.51
N LYS A 128 1.86 -14.22 5.10
CA LYS A 128 1.75 -15.50 5.82
C LYS A 128 2.66 -15.59 7.05
N ARG A 129 3.84 -14.98 6.98
CA ARG A 129 4.89 -15.13 8.02
C ARG A 129 4.92 -13.97 9.00
N ASN A 130 4.29 -12.83 8.69
CA ASN A 130 4.11 -11.76 9.66
C ASN A 130 2.97 -12.10 10.64
N PRO A 131 3.23 -12.18 11.96
CA PRO A 131 2.22 -12.59 12.93
C PRO A 131 1.05 -11.60 13.07
N ALA A 132 1.28 -10.29 12.89
CA ALA A 132 0.23 -9.29 12.95
C ALA A 132 -0.69 -9.37 11.72
N LEU A 133 -0.11 -9.44 10.51
CA LEU A 133 -0.91 -9.61 9.28
C LEU A 133 -1.69 -10.93 9.30
N ARG A 134 -1.08 -12.02 9.79
CA ARG A 134 -1.77 -13.29 9.96
C ARG A 134 -2.94 -13.17 10.95
N ALA A 135 -2.73 -12.53 12.10
CA ALA A 135 -3.79 -12.32 13.08
C ALA A 135 -4.96 -11.52 12.51
N ILE A 136 -4.70 -10.46 11.74
CA ILE A 136 -5.75 -9.67 11.06
C ILE A 136 -6.51 -10.54 10.06
N ALA A 137 -5.80 -11.31 9.24
CA ALA A 137 -6.41 -12.18 8.23
C ALA A 137 -7.30 -13.26 8.84
N GLU A 138 -6.89 -13.84 9.96
CA GLU A 138 -7.60 -14.90 10.69
C GLU A 138 -8.73 -14.38 11.61
N ASP A 139 -8.81 -13.07 11.84
CA ASP A 139 -9.84 -12.49 12.71
C ASP A 139 -11.24 -12.68 12.11
N SER A 140 -12.16 -13.27 12.88
CA SER A 140 -13.53 -13.54 12.47
C SER A 140 -14.50 -12.39 12.73
N LEU A 141 -14.10 -11.41 13.55
CA LEU A 141 -14.89 -10.24 13.90
C LEU A 141 -14.79 -9.13 12.86
N LEU A 142 -13.72 -9.12 12.06
CA LEU A 142 -13.52 -8.17 10.97
C LEU A 142 -14.14 -8.69 9.68
N ASP A 143 -14.89 -7.81 9.01
CA ASP A 143 -15.33 -8.04 7.64
C ASP A 143 -14.17 -7.84 6.64
N PRO A 144 -14.32 -8.20 5.35
CA PRO A 144 -13.22 -8.09 4.39
C PRO A 144 -12.64 -6.69 4.26
N LEU A 145 -13.48 -5.65 4.23
CA LEU A 145 -13.03 -4.26 4.14
C LEU A 145 -12.27 -3.83 5.41
N GLY A 146 -12.78 -4.18 6.59
CA GLY A 146 -12.12 -3.92 7.87
C GLY A 146 -10.75 -4.60 7.97
N LYS A 147 -10.59 -5.81 7.42
CA LYS A 147 -9.27 -6.47 7.32
C LYS A 147 -8.31 -5.67 6.45
N ILE A 148 -8.76 -5.23 5.28
CA ILE A 148 -7.95 -4.39 4.37
C ILE A 148 -7.52 -3.10 5.07
N GLU A 149 -8.45 -2.42 5.74
CA GLU A 149 -8.17 -1.16 6.45
C GLU A 149 -7.14 -1.35 7.58
N MET A 150 -7.28 -2.43 8.36
CA MET A 150 -6.35 -2.77 9.44
C MET A 150 -4.97 -3.16 8.91
N GLU A 151 -4.90 -3.94 7.83
CA GLU A 151 -3.64 -4.29 7.17
C GLU A 151 -2.93 -3.04 6.64
N LEU A 152 -3.64 -2.16 5.91
CA LEU A 152 -3.09 -0.89 5.44
C LEU A 152 -2.59 -0.02 6.58
N THR A 153 -3.38 0.11 7.65
CA THR A 153 -3.01 0.90 8.84
C THR A 153 -1.72 0.38 9.45
N TYR A 154 -1.62 -0.94 9.66
CA TYR A 154 -0.42 -1.58 10.19
C TYR A 154 0.77 -1.32 9.28
N LEU A 155 0.66 -1.62 7.98
CA LEU A 155 1.74 -1.50 7.01
C LEU A 155 2.24 -0.05 6.89
N LEU A 156 1.33 0.91 6.73
CA LEU A 156 1.65 2.34 6.61
C LEU A 156 2.28 2.89 7.88
N ARG A 157 1.76 2.52 9.06
CA ARG A 157 2.31 2.98 10.34
C ARG A 157 3.72 2.46 10.55
N VAL A 158 3.91 1.16 10.31
CA VAL A 158 5.17 0.46 10.50
C VAL A 158 6.23 0.95 9.51
N ALA A 159 5.86 1.21 8.25
CA ALA A 159 6.75 1.84 7.26
C ALA A 159 7.10 3.28 7.63
N ALA A 160 6.11 4.13 7.91
CA ALA A 160 6.32 5.54 8.23
C ALA A 160 7.19 5.74 9.48
N GLN A 161 7.07 4.88 10.50
CA GLN A 161 7.92 4.94 11.69
C GLN A 161 9.40 4.72 11.37
N GLN A 162 9.73 3.89 10.38
CA GLN A 162 11.12 3.62 9.99
C GLN A 162 11.69 4.71 9.07
N THR A 163 10.84 5.41 8.32
CA THR A 163 11.25 6.41 7.33
C THR A 163 11.15 7.85 7.86
N GLY A 164 10.98 8.03 9.17
CA GLY A 164 10.94 9.37 9.80
C GLY A 164 9.59 10.08 9.71
N GLY A 165 8.50 9.36 9.42
CA GLY A 165 7.12 9.84 9.53
C GLY A 165 6.40 10.09 8.20
N SER A 166 7.06 9.93 7.06
CA SER A 166 6.48 10.11 5.72
C SER A 166 6.99 9.04 4.74
N LEU A 167 6.24 8.79 3.66
CA LEU A 167 6.60 7.88 2.57
C LEU A 167 6.48 8.58 1.22
#